data_AF-A0A2Z6RWT8-F1
#
_entry.id   AF-A0A2Z6RWT8-F1
#
_cell.length_a   1.000
_cell.length_b   1.000
_cell.length_c   1.000
_cell.angle_alpha   90.00
_cell.angle_beta   90.00
_cell.angle_gamma   90.00
#
_symmetry.space_group_name_H-M   'P 1'
#
loop_
_entity.id
_entity.type
_entity.pdbx_description
1 polymer ?
#
loop_
_entity_poly.entity_id
_entity_poly.type
_entity_poly.pdbx_seq_one_letter_code
_entity_poly.pdbx_strand_id
1 'polypeptide(L)'
;MHLILYSKRRTAMQQIFQSYQNHLFSKLREAGELADVDPTPMIRKLSSLSCWSISSSNWSSYALIRGCLPKLFIDLFVELSIPRQSAMKVVAVIHNNFIQKLRKRI
;
A
#
# COMPACT_ATOMS: atom_id res chain seq x y z
N MET A 1 32.39 -4.81 -4.19
CA MET A 1 31.38 -4.43 -5.21
C MET A 1 29.96 -4.95 -4.92
N HIS A 2 29.74 -5.94 -4.03
CA HIS A 2 28.40 -6.47 -3.69
C HIS A 2 27.52 -5.55 -2.81
N LEU A 3 28.13 -4.79 -1.88
CA LEU A 3 27.39 -3.91 -0.95
C LEU A 3 26.67 -2.74 -1.64
N ILE A 4 27.25 -2.17 -2.69
CA ILE A 4 26.67 -1.05 -3.44
C ILE A 4 25.47 -1.51 -4.28
N LEU A 5 25.54 -2.70 -4.87
CA LEU A 5 24.43 -3.25 -5.64
C LEU A 5 23.25 -3.60 -4.72
N TYR A 6 23.55 -4.17 -3.55
CA TYR A 6 22.56 -4.48 -2.52
C TYR A 6 21.90 -3.21 -1.96
N SER A 7 22.67 -2.17 -1.66
CA SER A 7 22.13 -0.89 -1.17
C SER A 7 21.24 -0.20 -2.22
N LYS A 8 21.64 -0.19 -3.51
CA LYS A 8 20.82 0.36 -4.60
C LYS A 8 19.50 -0.39 -4.77
N ARG A 9 19.52 -1.73 -4.71
CA ARG A 9 18.30 -2.55 -4.75
C ARG A 9 17.39 -2.26 -3.54
N ARG A 10 17.99 -2.11 -2.36
CA ARG A 10 17.29 -1.74 -1.12
C ARG A 10 16.53 -0.42 -1.26
N THR A 11 17.21 0.62 -1.76
CA THR A 11 16.61 1.94 -1.99
C THR A 11 15.48 1.90 -3.02
N ALA A 12 15.66 1.18 -4.13
CA ALA A 12 14.63 1.05 -5.16
C ALA A 12 13.37 0.35 -4.63
N MET A 13 13.54 -0.70 -3.81
CA MET A 13 12.44 -1.40 -3.15
C MET A 13 11.67 -0.50 -2.19
N GLN A 14 12.39 0.29 -1.38
CA GLN A 14 11.79 1.29 -0.48
C GLN A 14 10.99 2.33 -1.26
N GLN A 15 11.52 2.85 -2.38
CA GLN A 15 10.80 3.81 -3.21
C GLN A 15 9.52 3.23 -3.83
N ILE A 16 9.57 1.98 -4.30
CA ILE A 16 8.38 1.30 -4.84
C ILE A 16 7.32 1.12 -3.75
N PHE A 17 7.73 0.73 -2.54
CA PHE A 17 6.82 0.56 -1.43
C PHE A 17 6.20 1.89 -0.98
N GLN A 18 7.01 2.94 -0.83
CA GLN A 18 6.54 4.29 -0.51
C GLN A 18 5.55 4.81 -1.57
N SER A 19 5.84 4.59 -2.86
CA SER A 19 4.94 4.97 -3.94
C SER A 19 3.59 4.24 -3.86
N TYR A 20 3.59 2.97 -3.47
CA TYR A 20 2.37 2.18 -3.28
C TYR A 20 1.54 2.70 -2.09
N GLN A 21 2.18 2.96 -0.95
CA GLN A 21 1.53 3.52 0.23
C GLN A 21 0.92 4.89 -0.04
N ASN A 22 1.68 5.78 -0.68
CA ASN A 22 1.22 7.13 -1.01
C ASN A 22 0.02 7.11 -1.96
N HIS A 23 0.02 6.22 -2.96
CA HIS A 23 -1.11 6.10 -3.89
C HIS A 23 -2.38 5.64 -3.17
N LEU A 24 -2.27 4.67 -2.27
CA LEU A 24 -3.41 4.22 -1.48
C LEU A 24 -3.95 5.30 -0.54
N PHE A 25 -3.07 6.06 0.13
CA PHE A 25 -3.48 7.20 0.95
C PHE A 25 -4.16 8.30 0.14
N SER A 26 -3.66 8.60 -1.07
CA SER A 26 -4.33 9.55 -1.97
C SER A 26 -5.75 9.10 -2.26
N LYS A 27 -5.95 7.82 -2.63
CA LYS A 27 -7.29 7.31 -2.93
C LYS A 27 -8.22 7.26 -1.73
N LEU A 28 -7.69 7.00 -0.54
CA LEU A 28 -8.47 7.03 0.68
C LEU A 28 -8.89 8.47 1.05
N ARG A 29 -8.00 9.45 0.84
CA ARG A 29 -8.32 10.87 1.03
C ARG A 29 -9.38 11.36 0.06
N GLU A 30 -9.19 11.07 -1.23
CA GLU A 30 -10.17 11.38 -2.27
C GLU A 30 -11.55 10.78 -1.95
N ALA A 31 -11.60 9.53 -1.49
CA ALA A 31 -12.86 8.89 -1.09
C ALA A 31 -13.48 9.51 0.17
N GLY A 32 -12.67 9.90 1.15
CA GLY A 32 -13.14 10.62 2.35
C GLY A 32 -13.73 11.97 2.01
N GLU A 33 -13.04 12.76 1.17
CA GLU A 33 -13.52 14.05 0.67
C GLU A 33 -14.85 13.92 -0.09
N LEU A 34 -14.97 12.92 -0.96
CA LEU A 34 -16.21 12.65 -1.70
C LEU A 34 -17.37 12.19 -0.80
N ALA A 35 -17.06 11.51 0.30
CA ALA A 35 -18.04 11.02 1.26
C ALA A 35 -18.38 12.03 2.37
N ASP A 36 -17.73 13.20 2.40
CA ASP A 36 -17.77 14.16 3.52
C ASP A 36 -17.41 13.50 4.87
N VAL A 37 -16.42 12.60 4.84
CA VAL A 37 -15.92 11.85 6.01
C VAL A 37 -14.42 12.12 6.19
N ASP A 38 -14.01 12.48 7.41
CA ASP A 38 -12.58 12.63 7.73
C ASP A 38 -11.84 11.28 7.60
N PRO A 39 -10.90 11.14 6.66
CA PRO A 39 -10.14 9.90 6.46
C PRO A 39 -9.00 9.73 7.47
N THR A 40 -8.72 10.73 8.31
CA THR A 40 -7.61 10.73 9.28
C THR A 40 -7.60 9.51 10.22
N PRO A 41 -8.72 9.08 10.80
CA PRO A 41 -8.75 7.89 11.66
C PRO A 41 -8.32 6.62 10.92
N MET A 42 -8.69 6.48 9.65
CA MET A 42 -8.35 5.35 8.79
C MET A 42 -6.87 5.35 8.43
N ILE A 43 -6.33 6.53 8.09
CA ILE A 43 -4.89 6.72 7.86
C ILE A 43 -4.09 6.38 9.12
N ARG A 44 -4.57 6.76 10.31
CA ARG A 44 -3.94 6.42 11.58
C ARG A 44 -3.96 4.90 11.83
N LYS A 45 -5.08 4.23 11.59
CA LYS A 45 -5.24 2.76 11.70
C LYS A 45 -4.30 2.01 10.75
N LEU A 46 -4.07 2.53 9.55
CA LEU A 46 -3.09 1.98 8.61
C LEU A 46 -1.66 2.20 9.08
N SER A 47 -1.35 3.41 9.54
CA SER A 47 0.00 3.79 9.98
C SER A 47 0.43 3.04 11.24
N SER A 48 -0.52 2.56 12.05
CA SER A 48 -0.24 1.77 13.25
C SER A 48 0.04 0.29 12.97
N LEU A 49 -0.12 -0.19 11.73
CA LEU A 49 0.21 -1.57 11.41
C LEU A 49 1.73 -1.77 11.47
N SER A 50 2.17 -2.84 12.10
CA SER A 50 3.58 -3.23 12.11
C SER A 50 4.15 -3.46 10.70
N CYS A 51 3.28 -3.81 9.76
CA CYS A 51 3.59 -3.95 8.34
C CYS A 51 3.53 -2.62 7.56
N TRP A 52 3.33 -1.48 8.22
CA TRP A 52 3.39 -0.19 7.55
C TRP A 52 4.82 0.34 7.42
N SER A 53 5.68 0.08 8.40
CA SER A 53 7.08 0.53 8.45
C SER A 53 8.06 -0.46 7.80
N ILE A 54 7.56 -1.30 6.86
CA ILE A 54 8.32 -2.40 6.27
C ILE A 54 9.68 -1.93 5.77
N SER A 55 10.73 -2.48 6.37
CA SER A 55 12.06 -2.44 5.80
C SER A 55 12.13 -3.43 4.63
N SER A 56 12.72 -2.98 3.53
CA SER A 56 13.25 -3.78 2.42
C SER A 56 14.06 -5.04 2.80
N SER A 57 14.46 -5.20 4.07
CA SER A 57 15.22 -6.34 4.58
C SER A 57 14.40 -7.40 5.31
N ASN A 58 13.08 -7.23 5.47
CA ASN A 58 12.24 -8.21 6.13
C ASN A 58 11.24 -8.82 5.13
N TRP A 59 11.50 -10.03 4.63
CA TRP A 59 10.63 -10.73 3.66
C TRP A 59 9.24 -11.09 4.21
N SER A 60 9.07 -11.23 5.54
CA SER A 60 7.74 -11.47 6.15
C SER A 60 6.74 -10.35 5.82
N SER A 61 7.26 -9.15 5.65
CA SER A 61 6.56 -7.98 5.16
C SER A 61 5.93 -8.15 3.78
N TYR A 62 6.56 -8.94 2.90
CA TYR A 62 6.06 -9.16 1.54
C TYR A 62 4.77 -9.97 1.53
N ALA A 63 4.66 -10.97 2.40
CA ALA A 63 3.43 -11.75 2.56
C ALA A 63 2.27 -10.87 3.05
N LEU A 64 2.55 -9.93 3.95
CA LEU A 64 1.57 -8.96 4.44
C LEU A 64 1.12 -7.98 3.35
N ILE A 65 2.04 -7.52 2.49
CA ILE A 65 1.71 -6.66 1.34
C ILE A 65 0.86 -7.40 0.29
N ARG A 66 1.11 -8.70 0.04
CA ARG A 66 0.36 -9.47 -0.96
C ARG A 66 -1.06 -9.85 -0.54
N GLY A 67 -1.37 -9.90 0.76
CA GLY A 67 -2.67 -10.37 1.24
C GLY A 67 -3.36 -9.41 2.21
N CYS A 68 -2.72 -9.15 3.36
CA CYS A 68 -3.32 -8.40 4.46
C CYS A 68 -3.63 -6.95 4.07
N LEU A 69 -2.67 -6.26 3.43
CA LEU A 69 -2.81 -4.86 3.08
C LEU A 69 -3.97 -4.62 2.09
N PRO A 70 -4.08 -5.34 0.95
CA PRO A 70 -5.20 -5.19 0.02
C PRO A 70 -6.57 -5.39 0.69
N LYS A 71 -6.70 -6.41 1.54
CA LYS A 71 -7.96 -6.68 2.26
C LYS A 71 -8.34 -5.52 3.16
N LEU A 72 -7.39 -5.04 3.98
CA LEU A 72 -7.65 -3.93 4.88
C LEU A 72 -8.03 -2.66 4.14
N PHE A 73 -7.40 -2.35 3.01
CA PHE A 73 -7.80 -1.20 2.18
C PHE A 73 -9.23 -1.33 1.68
N ILE A 74 -9.63 -2.51 1.18
CA ILE A 74 -11.02 -2.74 0.74
C ILE A 74 -11.98 -2.46 1.90
N ASP A 75 -11.68 -2.95 3.09
CA ASP A 75 -12.55 -2.75 4.26
C ASP A 75 -12.63 -1.26 4.65
N LEU A 76 -11.55 -0.49 4.54
CA LEU A 76 -11.57 0.97 4.78
C LEU A 76 -12.39 1.74 3.72
N PHE A 77 -12.32 1.35 2.45
CA PHE A 77 -13.19 1.94 1.43
C PHE A 77 -14.66 1.61 1.71
N VAL A 78 -14.95 0.41 2.22
CA VAL A 78 -16.32 0.05 2.63
C VAL A 78 -16.78 0.87 3.84
N GLU A 79 -15.88 1.18 4.80
CA GLU A 79 -16.16 2.13 5.91
C GLU A 79 -16.52 3.53 5.37
N LEU A 80 -16.00 3.93 4.20
CA LEU A 80 -16.36 5.17 3.48
C LEU A 80 -17.61 5.03 2.59
N SER A 81 -18.44 4.00 2.81
CA SER A 81 -19.63 3.72 1.99
C SER A 81 -19.35 3.44 0.50
N ILE A 82 -18.10 3.17 0.13
CA ILE A 82 -17.77 2.75 -1.24
C ILE A 82 -18.19 1.28 -1.41
N PRO A 83 -18.95 0.93 -2.47
CA PRO A 83 -19.32 -0.45 -2.72
C PRO A 83 -18.09 -1.37 -2.78
N ARG A 84 -18.15 -2.50 -2.08
CA ARG A 84 -17.02 -3.46 -1.98
C ARG A 84 -16.44 -3.83 -3.34
N GLN A 85 -17.28 -4.01 -4.34
CA GLN A 85 -16.85 -4.34 -5.71
C GLN A 85 -16.07 -3.21 -6.38
N SER A 86 -16.44 -1.95 -6.12
CA SER A 86 -15.71 -0.78 -6.61
C SER A 86 -14.36 -0.65 -5.89
N ALA A 87 -14.35 -0.83 -4.57
CA ALA A 87 -13.13 -0.83 -3.77
C ALA A 87 -12.13 -1.91 -4.24
N MET A 88 -12.62 -3.13 -4.51
CA MET A 88 -11.80 -4.21 -5.05
C MET A 88 -11.13 -3.86 -6.37
N LYS A 89 -11.85 -3.20 -7.29
CA LYS A 89 -11.29 -2.77 -8.59
C LYS A 89 -10.17 -1.75 -8.40
N VAL A 90 -10.38 -0.74 -7.56
CA VAL A 90 -9.37 0.30 -7.27
C VAL A 90 -8.13 -0.33 -6.64
N VAL A 91 -8.31 -1.13 -5.59
CA VAL A 91 -7.20 -1.79 -4.88
C VAL A 91 -6.46 -2.76 -5.80
N ALA A 92 -7.16 -3.53 -6.64
CA ALA A 92 -6.54 -4.44 -7.59
C ALA A 92 -5.64 -3.72 -8.60
N VAL A 93 -6.10 -2.59 -9.17
CA VAL A 93 -5.29 -1.80 -10.11
C VAL A 93 -4.02 -1.29 -9.45
N ILE A 94 -4.13 -0.73 -8.24
CA ILE A 94 -2.98 -0.18 -7.51
C ILE A 94 -2.01 -1.30 -7.12
N HIS A 95 -2.52 -2.42 -6.61
CA HIS A 95 -1.72 -3.56 -6.20
C HIS A 95 -1.00 -4.23 -7.39
N ASN A 96 -1.68 -4.40 -8.52
CA ASN A 96 -1.08 -4.95 -9.73
C ASN A 96 0.07 -4.07 -10.23
N ASN A 97 -0.11 -2.74 -10.23
CA ASN A 97 0.97 -1.80 -10.60
C ASN A 97 2.19 -1.95 -9.66
N PHE A 98 1.95 -2.08 -8.35
CA PHE A 98 3.01 -2.32 -7.37
C PHE A 98 3.77 -3.63 -7.67
N ILE A 99 3.05 -4.74 -7.87
CA ILE A 99 3.66 -6.04 -8.19
C ILE A 99 4.48 -5.97 -9.49
N GLN A 100 3.99 -5.27 -10.50
CA GLN A 100 4.73 -5.11 -11.75
C GLN A 100 6.01 -4.29 -11.57
N LYS A 101 5.96 -3.18 -10.83
CA LYS A 101 7.16 -2.40 -10.49
C LYS A 101 8.16 -3.23 -9.70
N LEU A 102 7.68 -4.03 -8.76
CA LEU A 102 8.49 -4.90 -7.92
C LEU A 102 9.21 -5.97 -8.74
N ARG A 103 8.48 -6.69 -9.61
CA ARG A 103 9.04 -7.73 -10.49
C ARG A 103 10.12 -7.22 -11.42
N LYS A 104 10.06 -5.95 -11.85
CA LYS A 104 11.09 -5.32 -12.67
C LYS A 104 12.39 -4.98 -11.90
N ARG A 105 12.39 -5.07 -10.57
CA ARG A 105 13.53 -4.70 -9.71
C ARG A 105 14.19 -5.86 -8.97
N ILE A 106 13.49 -6.99 -8.83
CA ILE A 106 14.03 -8.26 -8.32
C ILE A 106 14.75 -8.96 -9.46
#